data_AF-A0A1N6PFS2-F1
#
_entry.id   AF-A0A1N6PFS2-F1
#
_cell.length_a   1.000
_cell.length_b   1.000
_cell.length_c   1.000
_cell.angle_alpha   90.00
_cell.angle_beta   90.00
_cell.angle_gamma   90.00
#
_symmetry.space_group_name_H-M   'P 1'
#
loop_
_entity.id
_entity.type
_entity.pdbx_description
1 polymer ?
#
loop_
_entity_poly.entity_id
_entity_poly.type
_entity_poly.pdbx_seq_one_letter_code
_entity_poly.pdbx_strand_id
1 'polypeptide(L)'
;MSAVNSQAVAITVDRLFSAAFNASRDPRSGEYMDGARAALAYRIEGARIGQPYQVGTAAADAFASGIAEGHAIWRRASGQPVTADGDYVGGLRIIGQLAGDIEAQAGDIEILLAALFDKLDALADLAPAAADAVAAINCFATCALRNAALIREGQANIAALVAEGGAA
;
A
#
# COMPACT_ATOMS: atom_id res chain seq x y z
N MET A 1 3.28 44.39 9.41
CA MET A 1 4.11 43.20 9.68
C MET A 1 3.43 42.39 10.77
N SER A 2 2.64 41.38 10.41
CA SER A 2 2.15 40.37 11.34
C SER A 2 2.35 39.01 10.68
N ALA A 3 3.35 38.27 11.15
CA ALA A 3 3.59 36.91 10.73
C ALA A 3 2.47 36.04 11.30
N VAL A 4 1.61 35.50 10.43
CA VAL A 4 0.69 34.43 10.79
C VAL A 4 1.55 33.19 11.01
N ASN A 5 1.63 32.76 12.26
CA ASN A 5 2.36 31.58 12.71
C ASN A 5 1.62 30.33 12.20
N SER A 6 1.94 29.89 10.99
CA SER A 6 1.48 28.60 10.44
C SER A 6 2.20 27.46 11.15
N GLN A 7 1.75 27.12 12.36
CA GLN A 7 2.14 25.85 12.97
C GLN A 7 1.48 24.72 12.15
N ALA A 8 2.27 24.08 11.30
CA ALA A 8 1.92 22.80 10.71
C ALA A 8 1.67 21.82 11.86
N VAL A 9 0.42 21.50 12.10
CA VAL A 9 0.03 20.58 13.17
C VAL A 9 0.54 19.19 12.83
N ALA A 10 1.52 18.69 13.58
CA ALA A 10 2.12 17.39 13.35
C ALA A 10 1.06 16.27 13.44
N ILE A 11 1.03 15.39 12.44
CA ILE A 11 0.19 14.21 12.42
C ILE A 11 0.83 13.15 13.34
N THR A 12 0.08 12.69 14.35
CA THR A 12 0.53 11.65 15.28
C THR A 12 -0.44 10.47 15.31
N VAL A 13 0.06 9.29 15.73
CA VAL A 13 -0.75 8.07 15.87
C VAL A 13 -1.94 8.31 16.78
N ASP A 14 -1.70 8.82 17.99
CA ASP A 14 -2.76 9.07 18.97
C ASP A 14 -3.81 10.05 18.45
N ARG A 15 -3.40 11.10 17.72
CA ARG A 15 -4.34 12.07 17.17
C ARG A 15 -5.28 11.44 16.15
N LEU A 16 -4.73 10.70 15.18
CA LEU A 16 -5.55 10.06 14.15
C LEU A 16 -6.41 8.93 14.73
N PHE A 17 -5.85 8.17 15.67
CA PHE A 17 -6.54 7.10 16.37
C PHE A 17 -7.71 7.64 17.20
N SER A 18 -7.47 8.62 18.07
CA SER A 18 -8.52 9.26 18.86
C SER A 18 -9.58 9.92 17.98
N ALA A 19 -9.21 10.59 16.88
CA ALA A 19 -10.19 11.17 15.96
C ALA A 19 -11.11 10.12 15.32
N ALA A 20 -10.59 8.92 15.03
CA ALA A 20 -11.36 7.84 14.41
C ALA A 20 -12.23 7.06 15.40
N PHE A 21 -11.80 6.95 16.66
CA PHE A 21 -12.40 6.01 17.64
C PHE A 21 -13.02 6.66 18.88
N ASN A 22 -12.80 7.95 19.18
CA ASN A 22 -13.47 8.64 20.31
C ASN A 22 -14.85 9.22 19.95
N ALA A 23 -15.22 9.30 18.67
CA ALA A 23 -16.59 9.68 18.28
C ALA A 23 -17.51 8.46 18.47
N SER A 24 -18.71 8.68 19.03
CA SER A 24 -19.75 7.68 19.40
C SER A 24 -20.10 6.66 18.30
N ARG A 25 -19.18 5.74 18.00
CA ARG A 25 -19.37 4.57 17.15
C ARG A 25 -19.60 3.35 18.06
N ASP A 26 -20.28 2.35 17.52
CA ASP A 26 -20.45 1.05 18.19
C ASP A 26 -19.10 0.51 18.70
N PRO A 27 -19.09 -0.15 19.89
CA PRO A 27 -17.86 -0.69 20.47
C PRO A 27 -17.12 -1.58 19.46
N ARG A 28 -15.86 -1.22 19.16
CA ARG A 28 -14.95 -2.07 18.38
C ARG A 28 -14.13 -2.93 19.33
N SER A 29 -13.77 -4.14 18.90
CA SER A 29 -12.93 -5.03 19.72
C SER A 29 -11.54 -4.43 19.92
N GLY A 30 -10.86 -4.85 20.99
CA GLY A 30 -9.49 -4.40 21.27
C GLY A 30 -8.53 -4.74 20.13
N GLU A 31 -8.66 -5.94 19.56
CA GLU A 31 -7.80 -6.45 18.49
C GLU A 31 -7.94 -5.62 17.20
N TYR A 32 -9.15 -5.20 16.87
CA TYR A 32 -9.38 -4.30 15.74
C TYR A 32 -8.71 -2.94 15.94
N MET A 33 -8.83 -2.39 17.15
CA MET A 33 -8.18 -1.13 17.52
C MET A 33 -6.65 -1.25 17.51
N ASP A 34 -6.11 -2.37 18.01
CA ASP A 34 -4.68 -2.65 18.00
C ASP A 34 -4.14 -2.73 16.56
N GLY A 35 -4.89 -3.34 15.65
CA GLY A 35 -4.55 -3.38 14.22
C GLY A 35 -4.54 -2.00 13.58
N ALA A 36 -5.54 -1.18 13.86
CA ALA A 36 -5.61 0.19 13.34
C ALA A 36 -4.46 1.06 13.87
N ARG A 37 -4.13 0.93 15.16
CA ARG A 37 -3.00 1.64 15.79
C ARG A 37 -1.66 1.18 15.22
N ALA A 38 -1.47 -0.13 15.02
CA ALA A 38 -0.26 -0.69 14.42
C ALA A 38 -0.03 -0.17 12.98
N ALA A 39 -1.09 -0.09 12.17
CA ALA A 39 -1.01 0.46 10.81
C ALA A 39 -0.68 1.97 10.80
N LEU A 40 -1.21 2.74 11.76
CA LEU A 40 -0.87 4.16 11.90
C LEU A 40 0.58 4.36 12.35
N ALA A 41 1.06 3.58 13.32
CA ALA A 41 2.46 3.61 13.77
C ALA A 41 3.42 3.22 12.64
N TYR A 42 3.06 2.23 11.82
CA TYR A 42 3.83 1.90 10.63
C TYR A 42 3.95 3.08 9.66
N ARG A 43 2.86 3.82 9.42
CA ARG A 43 2.85 4.93 8.46
C ARG A 43 3.52 6.21 8.98
N ILE A 44 3.38 6.50 10.27
CA ILE A 44 3.87 7.75 10.88
C ILE A 44 5.28 7.58 11.44
N GLU A 45 5.57 6.45 12.06
CA GLU A 45 6.79 6.20 12.84
C GLU A 45 7.70 5.16 12.17
N GLY A 46 7.27 4.50 11.09
CA GLY A 46 8.02 3.44 10.42
C GLY A 46 8.08 2.13 11.19
N ALA A 47 7.26 1.97 12.23
CA ALA A 47 7.25 0.78 13.09
C ALA A 47 6.76 -0.46 12.31
N ARG A 48 7.46 -1.59 12.39
CA ARG A 48 6.99 -2.84 11.75
C ARG A 48 5.69 -3.30 12.41
N ILE A 49 4.74 -3.76 11.58
CA ILE A 49 3.51 -4.39 12.06
C ILE A 49 3.83 -5.84 12.42
N GLY A 50 3.80 -6.16 13.72
CA GLY A 50 3.85 -7.54 14.21
C GLY A 50 2.47 -8.22 14.15
N GLN A 51 2.45 -9.55 14.16
CA GLN A 51 1.21 -10.34 14.29
C GLN A 51 1.13 -10.93 15.71
N PRO A 52 0.46 -10.25 16.66
CA PRO A 52 0.40 -10.69 18.06
C PRO A 52 -0.65 -11.78 18.31
N TYR A 53 -1.59 -11.98 17.36
CA TYR A 53 -2.65 -12.97 17.48
C TYR A 53 -2.34 -14.22 16.66
N GLN A 54 -2.75 -15.38 17.17
CA GLN A 54 -2.63 -16.63 16.45
C GLN A 54 -3.46 -16.61 15.16
N VAL A 55 -2.81 -16.87 14.02
CA VAL A 55 -3.46 -16.92 12.70
C VAL A 55 -4.58 -17.97 12.68
N GLY A 56 -5.69 -17.66 12.02
CA GLY A 56 -6.87 -18.52 11.93
C GLY A 56 -7.84 -18.37 13.11
N THR A 57 -7.68 -17.32 13.93
CA THR A 57 -8.60 -16.97 15.02
C THR A 57 -9.37 -15.69 14.69
N ALA A 58 -10.56 -15.52 15.27
CA ALA A 58 -11.35 -14.29 15.12
C ALA A 58 -10.59 -13.04 15.58
N ALA A 59 -9.71 -13.18 16.57
CA ALA A 59 -8.82 -12.10 17.03
C ALA A 59 -7.82 -11.67 15.94
N ALA A 60 -7.20 -12.63 15.23
CA ALA A 60 -6.32 -12.33 14.11
C ALA A 60 -7.05 -11.70 12.93
N ASP A 61 -8.29 -12.13 12.64
CA ASP A 61 -9.12 -11.53 11.59
C ASP A 61 -9.56 -10.11 11.94
N ALA A 62 -9.90 -9.86 13.21
CA ALA A 62 -10.22 -8.54 13.73
C ALA A 62 -9.01 -7.60 13.62
N PHE A 63 -7.81 -8.07 13.99
CA PHE A 63 -6.57 -7.31 13.85
C PHE A 63 -6.23 -6.99 12.39
N ALA A 64 -6.36 -7.97 11.48
CA ALA A 64 -6.17 -7.74 10.04
C ALA A 64 -7.17 -6.71 9.48
N SER A 65 -8.43 -6.79 9.91
CA SER A 65 -9.46 -5.80 9.57
C SER A 65 -9.14 -4.42 10.15
N GLY A 66 -8.56 -4.37 11.34
CA GLY A 66 -8.05 -3.16 11.99
C GLY A 66 -6.93 -2.50 11.20
N ILE A 67 -5.96 -3.28 10.72
CA ILE A 67 -4.86 -2.79 9.87
C ILE A 67 -5.41 -2.10 8.60
N ALA A 68 -6.41 -2.71 7.95
CA ALA A 68 -7.04 -2.14 6.78
C ALA A 68 -7.71 -0.78 7.08
N GLU A 69 -8.40 -0.65 8.21
CA GLU A 69 -8.99 0.63 8.64
C GLU A 69 -7.92 1.66 9.01
N GLY A 70 -6.84 1.28 9.71
CA GLY A 70 -5.74 2.18 10.03
C GLY A 70 -5.08 2.77 8.78
N HIS A 71 -4.88 1.96 7.73
CA HIS A 71 -4.44 2.46 6.42
C HIS A 71 -5.47 3.38 5.75
N ALA A 72 -6.77 3.09 5.89
CA ALA A 72 -7.83 3.97 5.38
C ALA A 72 -7.85 5.33 6.11
N ILE A 73 -7.73 5.34 7.43
CA ILE A 73 -7.59 6.55 8.25
C ILE A 73 -6.36 7.35 7.81
N TRP A 74 -5.21 6.69 7.64
CA TRP A 74 -4.00 7.33 7.14
C TRP A 74 -4.23 7.97 5.76
N ARG A 75 -4.86 7.28 4.80
CA ARG A 75 -5.13 7.84 3.47
C ARG A 75 -6.02 9.09 3.53
N ARG A 76 -7.07 9.07 4.36
CA ARG A 76 -7.94 10.25 4.59
C ARG A 76 -7.14 11.41 5.18
N ALA A 77 -6.28 11.14 6.16
CA ALA A 77 -5.51 12.17 6.88
C ALA A 77 -4.30 12.72 6.11
N SER A 78 -3.61 11.87 5.34
CA SER A 78 -2.44 12.24 4.52
C SER A 78 -2.81 12.80 3.15
N GLY A 79 -4.09 12.67 2.76
CA GLY A 79 -4.62 13.06 1.45
C GLY A 79 -5.58 14.27 1.45
N GLN A 80 -5.70 15.07 2.52
CA GLN A 80 -6.51 16.31 2.49
C GLN A 80 -5.88 17.46 3.30
N PRO A 81 -5.82 18.66 2.70
CA PRO A 81 -6.56 19.81 3.19
C PRO A 81 -7.75 20.01 2.26
N VAL A 82 -8.98 19.88 2.78
CA VAL A 82 -10.15 20.46 2.13
C VAL A 82 -10.09 21.95 2.42
N THR A 83 -9.73 22.76 1.42
CA THR A 83 -10.05 24.19 1.49
C THR A 83 -11.56 24.34 1.33
N ALA A 84 -12.13 25.37 1.95
CA ALA A 84 -13.58 25.60 1.98
C ALA A 84 -14.25 25.71 0.59
N ASP A 85 -13.44 25.78 -0.47
CA ASP A 85 -13.86 26.11 -1.84
C ASP A 85 -13.93 24.90 -2.79
N GLY A 86 -13.64 23.68 -2.32
CA GLY A 86 -13.89 22.44 -3.09
C GLY A 86 -12.94 22.19 -4.27
N ASP A 87 -11.68 22.61 -4.17
CA ASP A 87 -10.72 22.49 -5.27
C ASP A 87 -10.09 21.08 -5.38
N TYR A 88 -10.21 20.44 -6.55
CA TYR A 88 -9.81 19.04 -6.81
C TYR A 88 -8.34 18.85 -7.19
N VAL A 89 -7.54 19.93 -7.23
CA VAL A 89 -6.12 19.90 -7.61
C VAL A 89 -5.29 18.96 -6.72
N GLY A 90 -5.73 18.73 -5.48
CA GLY A 90 -5.13 17.73 -4.58
C GLY A 90 -5.30 16.28 -5.03
N GLY A 91 -6.42 15.95 -5.70
CA GLY A 91 -6.76 14.60 -6.16
C GLY A 91 -5.88 14.12 -7.30
N LEU A 92 -5.70 14.92 -8.35
CA LEU A 92 -4.81 14.56 -9.48
C LEU A 92 -3.36 14.37 -9.03
N ARG A 93 -2.86 15.18 -8.10
CA ARG A 93 -1.51 15.03 -7.54
C ARG A 93 -1.33 13.72 -6.76
N ILE A 94 -2.35 13.27 -6.04
CA ILE A 94 -2.33 11.99 -5.34
C ILE A 94 -2.36 10.83 -6.34
N ILE A 95 -3.17 10.92 -7.39
CA ILE A 95 -3.21 9.90 -8.46
C ILE A 95 -1.85 9.79 -9.14
N GLY A 96 -1.20 10.93 -9.46
CA GLY A 96 0.15 10.93 -10.01
C GLY A 96 1.19 10.28 -9.09
N GLN A 97 1.15 10.58 -7.78
CA GLN A 97 2.06 9.94 -6.82
C GLN A 97 1.82 8.43 -6.72
N LEU A 98 0.57 7.99 -6.61
CA LEU A 98 0.22 6.57 -6.55
C LEU A 98 0.64 5.85 -7.84
N ALA A 99 0.53 6.51 -8.99
CA ALA A 99 0.96 5.94 -10.26
C ALA A 99 2.48 5.73 -10.32
N GLY A 100 3.26 6.71 -9.84
CA GLY A 100 4.71 6.58 -9.71
C GLY A 100 5.13 5.48 -8.72
N ASP A 101 4.43 5.35 -7.59
CA ASP A 101 4.69 4.27 -6.62
C ASP A 101 4.42 2.88 -7.23
N ILE A 102 3.36 2.73 -8.01
CA ILE A 102 3.03 1.48 -8.70
C ILE A 102 4.05 1.17 -9.80
N GLU A 103 4.56 2.17 -10.51
CA GLU A 103 5.63 1.99 -11.50
C GLU A 103 6.91 1.45 -10.85
N ALA A 104 7.32 2.04 -9.72
CA ALA A 104 8.49 1.57 -8.97
C ALA A 104 8.31 0.11 -8.51
N GLN A 105 7.14 -0.24 -7.98
CA GLN A 105 6.84 -1.60 -7.56
C GLN A 105 6.82 -2.61 -8.73
N ALA A 106 6.29 -2.21 -9.90
CA ALA A 106 6.35 -3.05 -11.10
C ALA A 106 7.80 -3.29 -11.55
N GLY A 107 8.67 -2.28 -11.44
CA GLY A 107 10.11 -2.43 -11.66
C GLY A 107 10.78 -3.41 -10.71
N ASP A 108 10.49 -3.32 -9.41
CA ASP A 108 11.04 -4.25 -8.42
C ASP A 108 10.59 -5.69 -8.67
N ILE A 109 9.33 -5.90 -9.08
CA ILE A 109 8.81 -7.22 -9.45
C ILE A 109 9.58 -7.80 -10.64
N GLU A 110 9.87 -7.01 -11.67
CA GLU A 110 10.64 -7.47 -12.83
C GLU A 110 12.07 -7.89 -12.45
N ILE A 111 12.73 -7.13 -11.56
CA ILE A 111 14.08 -7.47 -11.06
C ILE A 111 14.05 -8.79 -10.29
N LEU A 112 13.07 -8.97 -9.39
CA LEU A 112 12.92 -10.20 -8.63
C LEU A 112 12.61 -11.41 -9.52
N LEU A 113 11.80 -11.22 -10.55
CA LEU A 113 11.49 -12.27 -11.52
C LEU A 113 12.69 -12.63 -12.39
N ALA A 114 13.49 -11.65 -12.82
CA ALA A 114 14.75 -11.91 -13.51
C ALA A 114 15.71 -12.75 -12.64
N ALA A 115 15.88 -12.35 -11.37
CA ALA A 115 16.69 -13.12 -10.43
C ALA A 115 16.13 -14.53 -10.18
N LEU A 116 14.80 -14.70 -10.19
CA LEU A 116 14.16 -16.01 -10.11
C LEU A 116 14.49 -16.87 -11.34
N PHE A 117 14.39 -16.33 -12.56
CA PHE A 117 14.73 -17.06 -13.79
C PHE A 117 16.19 -17.50 -13.78
N ASP A 118 17.14 -16.63 -13.40
CA ASP A 118 18.56 -17.00 -13.26
C ASP A 118 18.76 -18.19 -12.32
N LYS A 119 17.98 -18.25 -11.23
CA LYS A 119 18.02 -19.39 -10.30
C LYS A 119 17.37 -20.63 -10.87
N LEU A 120 16.27 -20.52 -11.61
CA LEU A 120 15.61 -21.65 -12.26
C LEU A 120 16.50 -22.27 -13.35
N ASP A 121 17.16 -21.44 -14.15
CA ASP A 121 18.09 -21.90 -15.19
C ASP A 121 19.27 -22.67 -14.59
N ALA A 122 19.79 -22.21 -13.45
CA ALA A 122 20.83 -22.93 -12.71
C ALA A 122 20.37 -24.29 -12.14
N LEU A 123 19.06 -24.54 -12.07
CA LEU A 123 18.46 -25.81 -11.62
C LEU A 123 18.07 -26.71 -12.79
N ALA A 124 18.16 -26.25 -14.04
CA ALA A 124 17.71 -27.00 -15.23
C ALA A 124 18.48 -28.32 -15.44
N ASP A 125 19.70 -28.42 -14.90
CA ASP A 125 20.56 -29.61 -14.97
C ASP A 125 20.38 -30.59 -13.80
N LEU A 126 19.49 -30.29 -12.83
CA LEU A 126 19.25 -31.16 -11.67
C LEU A 126 18.27 -32.30 -11.95
N ALA A 127 18.30 -33.30 -11.06
CA ALA A 127 17.64 -34.59 -11.22
C ALA A 127 16.17 -34.52 -11.72
N PRO A 128 15.73 -35.47 -12.57
CA PRO A 128 14.40 -35.46 -13.22
C PRO A 128 13.20 -35.28 -12.28
N ALA A 129 13.36 -35.63 -11.00
CA ALA A 129 12.32 -35.51 -9.98
C ALA A 129 11.91 -34.05 -9.68
N ALA A 130 12.72 -33.05 -10.03
CA ALA A 130 12.43 -31.63 -9.83
C ALA A 130 11.95 -30.90 -11.10
N ALA A 131 12.02 -31.55 -12.28
CA ALA A 131 11.77 -30.91 -13.57
C ALA A 131 10.35 -30.33 -13.69
N ASP A 132 9.34 -31.07 -13.23
CA ASP A 132 7.94 -30.64 -13.27
C ASP A 132 7.69 -29.42 -12.36
N ALA A 133 8.33 -29.39 -11.18
CA ALA A 133 8.22 -28.27 -10.25
C ALA A 133 8.91 -27.02 -10.81
N VAL A 134 10.09 -27.16 -11.39
CA VAL A 134 10.82 -26.07 -12.07
C VAL A 134 10.00 -25.52 -13.24
N ALA A 135 9.41 -26.40 -14.06
CA ALA A 135 8.54 -25.99 -15.17
C ALA A 135 7.29 -25.23 -14.69
N ALA A 136 6.66 -25.68 -13.60
CA ALA A 136 5.51 -25.01 -13.01
C ALA A 136 5.88 -23.62 -12.46
N ILE A 137 7.02 -23.49 -11.77
CA ILE A 137 7.50 -22.19 -11.26
C ILE A 137 7.86 -21.25 -12.43
N ASN A 138 8.51 -21.77 -13.47
CA ASN A 138 8.87 -20.99 -14.67
C ASN A 138 7.62 -20.43 -15.38
N CYS A 139 6.56 -21.24 -15.51
CA CYS A 139 5.27 -20.83 -16.05
C CYS A 139 4.62 -19.71 -15.20
N PHE A 140 4.61 -19.87 -13.88
CA PHE A 140 4.09 -18.84 -12.97
C PHE A 140 4.89 -17.54 -13.05
N ALA A 141 6.22 -17.62 -13.05
CA ALA A 141 7.12 -16.46 -13.15
C ALA A 141 6.89 -15.69 -14.46
N THR A 142 6.67 -16.39 -15.57
CA THR A 142 6.38 -15.77 -16.87
C THR A 142 5.03 -15.04 -16.86
N CYS A 143 4.00 -15.64 -16.26
CA CYS A 143 2.70 -14.99 -16.08
C CYS A 143 2.80 -13.75 -15.18
N ALA A 144 3.57 -13.84 -14.09
CA ALA A 144 3.81 -12.72 -13.18
C ALA A 144 4.54 -11.57 -13.89
N LEU A 145 5.54 -11.87 -14.73
CA LEU A 145 6.28 -10.87 -15.49
C LEU A 145 5.37 -10.12 -16.47
N ARG A 146 4.52 -10.86 -17.19
CA ARG A 146 3.53 -10.27 -18.10
C ARG A 146 2.56 -9.35 -17.38
N ASN A 147 2.09 -9.74 -16.19
CA ASN A 147 1.19 -8.92 -15.39
C ASN A 147 1.87 -7.66 -14.89
N ALA A 148 3.14 -7.72 -14.47
CA ALA A 148 3.91 -6.54 -14.07
C ALA A 148 4.06 -5.54 -15.24
N ALA A 149 4.33 -6.03 -16.44
CA ALA A 149 4.40 -5.19 -17.64
C ALA A 149 3.07 -4.50 -17.96
N LEU A 150 1.94 -5.22 -17.87
CA LEU A 150 0.60 -4.64 -18.06
C LEU A 150 0.25 -3.59 -16.99
N ILE A 151 0.66 -3.83 -15.74
CA ILE A 151 0.50 -2.86 -14.65
C ILE A 151 1.27 -1.58 -14.98
N ARG A 152 2.53 -1.70 -15.41
CA ARG A 152 3.37 -0.55 -15.80
C ARG A 152 2.76 0.23 -16.98
N GLU A 153 2.26 -0.46 -18.00
CA GLU A 153 1.58 0.16 -19.14
C GLU A 153 0.32 0.92 -18.69
N GLY A 154 -0.50 0.29 -17.85
CA GLY A 154 -1.67 0.95 -17.24
C GLY A 154 -1.30 2.19 -16.45
N GLN A 155 -0.19 2.15 -15.69
CA GLN A 155 0.31 3.32 -14.96
C GLN A 155 0.77 4.43 -15.88
N ALA A 156 1.51 4.12 -16.95
CA ALA A 156 1.96 5.11 -17.91
C ALA A 156 0.78 5.86 -18.55
N ASN A 157 -0.30 5.13 -18.86
CA ASN A 157 -1.53 5.72 -19.37
C ASN A 157 -2.23 6.63 -18.34
N ILE A 158 -2.30 6.21 -17.07
CA ILE A 158 -2.86 7.03 -15.98
C ILE A 158 -2.02 8.29 -15.76
N ALA A 159 -0.69 8.17 -15.74
CA ALA A 159 0.23 9.29 -15.57
C ALA A 159 0.11 10.30 -16.72
N ALA A 160 -0.03 9.83 -17.96
CA ALA A 160 -0.29 10.68 -19.12
C ALA A 160 -1.61 11.46 -18.99
N LEU A 161 -2.71 10.78 -18.62
CA LEU A 161 -4.01 11.41 -18.39
C LEU A 161 -3.99 12.45 -17.27
N VAL A 162 -3.23 12.19 -16.20
CA VAL A 162 -3.03 13.15 -15.09
C VAL A 162 -2.22 14.36 -15.55
N ALA A 163 -1.19 14.18 -16.37
CA ALA A 163 -0.38 15.26 -16.92
C ALA A 163 -1.18 16.17 -17.89
N GLU A 164 -2.15 15.60 -18.59
CA GLU A 164 -3.07 16.34 -19.49
C GLU A 164 -4.23 17.04 -18.73
N GLY A 165 -4.26 16.94 -17.39
CA GLY A 165 -5.27 17.61 -16.55
C GLY A 165 -6.64 16.92 -16.55
N GLY A 166 -6.72 15.65 -16.97
CA GLY A 166 -7.96 14.87 -16.95
C GLY A 166 -9.01 15.30 -17.97
N ALA A 167 -8.63 15.98 -19.05
CA ALA A 167 -9.55 16.30 -20.14
C ALA A 167 -9.78 15.06 -21.02
N ALA A 168 -10.86 14.33 -20.73
CA ALA A 168 -11.51 13.37 -21.63
C ALA A 168 -12.99 13.72 -21.77
#